data_AF-A0A972ETB1-F1
#
_entry.id   AF-A0A972ETB1-F1
#
_cell.length_a   1.000
_cell.length_b   1.000
_cell.length_c   1.000
_cell.angle_alpha   90.00
_cell.angle_beta   90.00
_cell.angle_gamma   90.00
#
_symmetry.space_group_name_H-M   'P 1'
#
loop_
_entity.id
_entity.type
_entity.pdbx_description
1 polymer ?
#
loop_
_entity_poly.entity_id
_entity_poly.type
_entity_poly.pdbx_seq_one_letter_code
_entity_poly.pdbx_strand_id
1 'polypeptide(L)'
;MTNYIIRRLLLVPVLLIGVTLIIFGMLQLLGPVERSALYVRDFPKNEKQIEGLIKKYGLDKSFFEQYWRWLNGVVDPGSGERQGGILYGDFGYSRTASQPVVDIVKERFPNTVDLALWTIYPMLSVGIWLGVKAAVNQNKFVDQAARVYSIIGTSFPTFVFGLLILMLLYAKAGWFMPGKMSDWFSKLVFSGELKQYTHLLSIDALLNLRFDVF
;
A
#
# COMPACT_ATOMS: atom_id res chain seq x y z
N MET A 1 -8.55 -13.18 23.80
CA MET A 1 -7.76 -12.34 22.88
C MET A 1 -6.89 -13.17 21.93
N THR A 2 -6.07 -14.12 22.42
CA THR A 2 -5.21 -14.98 21.58
C THR A 2 -5.97 -15.73 20.48
N ASN A 3 -7.09 -16.38 20.81
CA ASN A 3 -7.92 -17.10 19.82
C ASN A 3 -8.46 -16.17 18.72
N TYR A 4 -8.78 -14.91 19.06
CA TYR A 4 -9.23 -13.91 18.09
C TYR A 4 -8.08 -13.49 17.16
N ILE A 5 -6.88 -13.25 17.70
CA ILE A 5 -5.69 -12.89 16.92
C ILE A 5 -5.33 -14.01 15.95
N ILE A 6 -5.29 -15.26 16.43
CA ILE A 6 -5.00 -16.44 15.59
C ILE A 6 -6.02 -16.53 14.46
N ARG A 7 -7.33 -16.44 14.78
CA ARG A 7 -8.39 -16.46 13.76
C ARG A 7 -8.21 -15.35 12.73
N ARG A 8 -7.87 -14.12 13.15
CA ARG A 8 -7.61 -12.98 12.25
C ARG A 8 -6.40 -13.24 11.35
N LEU A 9 -5.30 -13.75 11.91
CA LEU A 9 -4.08 -14.05 11.15
C LEU A 9 -4.32 -15.17 10.13
N LEU A 10 -5.10 -16.20 10.48
CA LEU A 10 -5.46 -17.27 9.55
C LEU A 10 -6.38 -16.80 8.41
N LEU A 11 -7.17 -15.73 8.62
CA LEU A 11 -7.98 -15.14 7.56
C LEU A 11 -7.16 -14.34 6.54
N VAL A 12 -5.95 -13.87 6.90
CA VAL A 12 -5.12 -13.06 5.99
C VAL A 12 -4.71 -13.84 4.74
N PRO A 13 -4.11 -15.06 4.82
CA PRO A 13 -3.81 -15.84 3.62
C PRO A 13 -5.04 -16.15 2.77
N VAL A 14 -6.18 -16.47 3.39
CA VAL A 14 -7.43 -16.75 2.68
C VAL A 14 -7.90 -15.53 1.90
N LEU A 15 -7.85 -14.35 2.52
CA LEU A 15 -8.20 -13.09 1.88
C LEU A 15 -7.24 -12.75 0.75
N LEU A 16 -5.93 -12.91 0.97
CA LEU A 16 -4.93 -12.65 -0.07
C LEU A 16 -5.14 -13.55 -1.28
N ILE A 17 -5.30 -14.86 -1.08
CA ILE A 17 -5.61 -15.81 -2.16
C ILE A 17 -6.92 -15.44 -2.85
N GLY A 18 -7.97 -15.08 -2.11
CA GLY A 18 -9.24 -14.67 -2.68
C GLY A 18 -9.10 -13.44 -3.58
N VAL A 19 -8.43 -12.39 -3.10
CA VAL A 19 -8.19 -11.16 -3.85
C VAL A 19 -7.32 -11.41 -5.09
N THR A 20 -6.24 -12.18 -4.96
CA THR A 20 -5.35 -12.48 -6.08
C THR A 20 -6.04 -13.34 -7.13
N LEU A 21 -6.86 -14.32 -6.74
CA LEU A 21 -7.67 -15.11 -7.66
C LEU A 21 -8.68 -14.25 -8.43
N ILE A 22 -9.32 -13.28 -7.77
CA ILE A 22 -10.23 -12.34 -8.43
C ILE A 22 -9.46 -11.50 -9.45
N ILE A 23 -8.30 -10.93 -9.06
CA ILE A 23 -7.47 -10.12 -9.98
C ILE A 23 -7.00 -10.97 -11.16
N PHE A 24 -6.51 -12.18 -10.92
CA PHE A 24 -6.13 -13.12 -11.99
C PHE A 24 -7.32 -13.46 -12.89
N GLY A 25 -8.51 -13.67 -12.31
CA GLY A 25 -9.72 -13.95 -13.05
C GLY A 25 -10.12 -12.79 -13.95
N MET A 26 -10.02 -11.56 -13.45
CA MET A 26 -10.22 -10.34 -14.23
C MET A 26 -9.18 -10.21 -15.36
N LEU A 27 -7.91 -10.51 -15.08
CA LEU A 27 -6.86 -10.50 -16.10
C LEU A 27 -7.11 -11.55 -17.18
N GLN A 28 -7.65 -12.72 -16.84
CA GLN A 28 -7.93 -13.79 -17.79
C GLN A 28 -9.01 -13.41 -18.83
N LEU A 29 -9.78 -12.35 -18.58
CA LEU A 29 -10.69 -11.77 -19.59
C LEU A 29 -9.93 -11.13 -20.75
N LEU A 30 -8.65 -10.80 -20.56
CA LEU A 30 -7.76 -10.29 -21.60
C LEU A 30 -7.07 -11.44 -22.33
N GLY A 31 -6.85 -11.26 -23.62
CA GLY A 31 -6.09 -12.17 -24.46
C GLY A 31 -4.64 -12.32 -23.99
N PRO A 32 -3.95 -13.43 -24.34
CA PRO A 32 -2.55 -13.66 -23.97
C PRO A 32 -1.61 -12.54 -24.43
N VAL A 33 -1.90 -11.92 -25.58
CA VAL A 33 -1.13 -10.80 -26.12
C VAL A 33 -1.23 -9.59 -25.19
N GLU A 34 -2.43 -9.15 -24.83
CA GLU A 34 -2.62 -7.99 -23.94
C GLU A 34 -2.00 -8.23 -22.56
N ARG A 35 -2.15 -9.45 -22.01
CA ARG A 35 -1.53 -9.82 -20.74
C ARG A 35 0.00 -9.80 -20.78
N SER A 36 0.59 -10.04 -21.96
CA SER A 36 2.04 -9.96 -22.12
C SER A 36 2.61 -8.56 -21.87
N ALA A 37 1.78 -7.51 -21.99
CA ALA A 37 2.13 -6.14 -21.64
C ALA A 37 2.66 -6.01 -20.21
N LEU A 38 2.25 -6.88 -19.30
CA LEU A 38 2.69 -6.84 -17.91
C LEU A 38 4.19 -7.15 -17.76
N TYR A 39 4.79 -7.84 -18.73
CA TYR A 39 6.13 -8.39 -18.64
C TYR A 39 7.16 -7.76 -19.58
N VAL A 40 6.73 -6.95 -20.56
CA VAL A 40 7.62 -6.28 -21.51
C VAL A 40 7.42 -4.78 -21.52
N ARG A 41 8.52 -4.03 -21.65
CA ARG A 41 8.51 -2.57 -21.77
C ARG A 41 8.07 -2.10 -23.15
N ASP A 42 8.63 -2.71 -24.18
CA ASP A 42 8.31 -2.40 -25.57
C ASP A 42 7.52 -3.54 -26.16
N PHE A 43 6.34 -3.22 -26.70
CA PHE A 43 5.50 -4.21 -27.32
C PHE A 43 6.17 -4.70 -28.61
N PRO A 44 6.49 -6.00 -28.74
CA PRO A 44 7.11 -6.51 -29.94
C PRO A 44 6.16 -6.29 -31.13
N LYS A 45 6.66 -5.71 -32.22
CA LYS A 45 5.87 -5.52 -33.46
C LYS A 45 5.85 -6.77 -34.35
N ASN A 46 6.64 -7.78 -34.01
CA ASN A 46 6.80 -9.02 -34.78
C ASN A 46 6.04 -10.16 -34.11
N GLU A 47 5.13 -10.81 -34.85
CA GLU A 47 4.29 -11.92 -34.37
C GLU A 47 5.11 -13.05 -33.74
N LYS A 48 6.26 -13.41 -34.32
CA LYS A 48 7.14 -14.47 -33.77
C LYS A 48 7.67 -14.12 -32.39
N GLN A 49 7.91 -12.84 -32.11
CA GLN A 49 8.39 -12.38 -30.80
C GLN A 49 7.26 -12.39 -29.77
N ILE A 50 6.04 -12.07 -30.19
CA ILE A 50 4.84 -12.13 -29.33
C ILE A 50 4.55 -13.58 -28.93
N GLU A 51 4.59 -14.54 -29.87
CA GLU A 51 4.40 -15.96 -29.56
C GLU A 51 5.46 -16.51 -28.61
N GLY A 52 6.73 -16.13 -28.82
CA GLY A 52 7.82 -16.47 -27.91
C GLY A 52 7.57 -15.94 -26.50
N LEU A 53 7.00 -14.75 -26.37
CA LEU A 53 6.68 -14.11 -25.09
C LEU A 53 5.53 -14.82 -24.35
N ILE A 54 4.47 -15.16 -25.08
CA ILE A 54 3.33 -15.93 -24.56
C ILE A 54 3.82 -17.25 -23.99
N LYS A 55 4.64 -18.00 -24.74
CA LYS A 55 5.20 -19.27 -24.29
C LYS A 55 6.15 -19.11 -23.12
N LYS A 56 7.02 -18.08 -23.14
CA LYS A 56 7.99 -17.80 -22.06
C LYS A 56 7.29 -17.60 -20.72
N TYR A 57 6.24 -16.77 -20.69
CA TYR A 57 5.50 -16.49 -19.45
C TYR A 57 4.34 -17.47 -19.19
N GLY A 58 4.10 -18.43 -20.10
CA GLY A 58 3.02 -19.41 -19.98
C GLY A 58 1.63 -18.77 -20.06
N LEU A 59 1.46 -17.69 -20.83
CA LEU A 59 0.19 -16.96 -20.94
C LEU A 59 -0.88 -17.75 -21.71
N ASP A 60 -0.47 -18.79 -22.43
CA ASP A 60 -1.29 -19.79 -23.12
C ASP A 60 -1.81 -20.91 -22.19
N LYS A 61 -1.32 -21.00 -20.95
CA LYS A 61 -1.68 -22.07 -20.02
C LYS A 61 -3.06 -21.89 -19.39
N SER A 62 -3.58 -22.95 -18.78
CA SER A 62 -4.83 -22.87 -18.01
C SER A 62 -4.71 -21.89 -16.84
N PHE A 63 -5.85 -21.34 -16.40
CA PHE A 63 -5.91 -20.38 -15.29
C PHE A 63 -5.13 -20.86 -14.05
N PHE A 64 -5.37 -22.10 -13.62
CA PHE A 64 -4.72 -22.66 -12.43
C PHE A 64 -3.21 -22.82 -12.60
N GLU A 65 -2.76 -23.21 -13.79
CA GLU A 65 -1.33 -23.34 -14.08
C GLU A 65 -0.63 -21.99 -14.07
N GLN A 66 -1.25 -20.95 -14.64
CA GLN A 66 -0.70 -19.59 -14.59
C GLN A 66 -0.63 -19.05 -13.17
N TYR A 67 -1.68 -19.26 -12.39
CA TYR A 67 -1.72 -18.84 -10.99
C TYR A 67 -0.64 -19.55 -10.17
N TRP A 68 -0.48 -20.87 -10.36
CA TRP A 68 0.55 -21.64 -9.67
C TRP A 68 1.97 -21.22 -10.06
N ARG A 69 2.21 -20.98 -11.35
CA ARG A 69 3.48 -20.46 -11.87
C ARG A 69 3.82 -19.09 -11.28
N TRP A 70 2.85 -18.21 -11.11
CA TRP A 70 3.06 -16.90 -10.48
C TRP A 70 3.31 -17.02 -8.96
N LEU A 71 2.55 -17.88 -8.28
CA LEU A 71 2.63 -18.05 -6.83
C LEU A 71 3.93 -18.73 -6.41
N ASN A 72 4.21 -19.89 -7.01
CA ASN A 72 5.37 -20.72 -6.67
C ASN A 72 6.61 -20.32 -7.49
N GLY A 73 6.47 -19.82 -8.72
CA GLY A 73 7.60 -19.66 -9.64
C GLY A 73 7.84 -20.93 -10.47
N VAL A 74 8.73 -20.82 -11.46
CA VAL A 74 9.09 -21.91 -12.37
C VAL A 74 10.56 -22.25 -12.16
N VAL A 75 10.86 -23.52 -11.92
CA VAL A 75 12.24 -24.01 -11.84
C VAL A 75 12.71 -24.38 -13.24
N ASP A 76 13.79 -23.78 -13.69
CA ASP A 76 14.40 -24.10 -14.98
C ASP A 76 15.05 -25.50 -14.90
N PRO A 77 14.66 -26.46 -15.76
CA PRO A 77 15.25 -27.80 -15.74
C PRO A 77 16.75 -27.82 -16.06
N GLY A 78 17.27 -26.81 -16.77
CA GLY A 78 18.67 -26.74 -17.18
C GLY A 78 19.57 -26.14 -16.11
N SER A 79 19.17 -25.03 -15.49
CA SER A 79 19.98 -24.34 -14.46
C SER A 79 19.64 -24.74 -13.03
N GLY A 80 18.46 -25.32 -12.80
CA GLY A 80 17.92 -25.58 -11.46
C GLY A 80 17.48 -24.32 -10.71
N GLU A 81 17.61 -23.14 -11.32
CA GLU A 81 17.24 -21.87 -10.70
C GLU A 81 15.72 -21.63 -10.82
N ARG A 82 15.14 -21.03 -9.77
CA ARG A 82 13.75 -20.62 -9.75
C ARG A 82 13.61 -19.21 -10.33
N GLN A 83 12.76 -19.08 -11.32
CA GLN A 83 12.34 -17.79 -11.88
C GLN A 83 10.96 -17.43 -11.36
N GLY A 84 10.81 -16.28 -10.72
CA GLY A 84 9.55 -15.85 -10.13
C GLY A 84 9.20 -16.57 -8.83
N GLY A 85 7.97 -16.35 -8.39
CA GLY A 85 7.40 -16.97 -7.21
C GLY A 85 7.30 -15.99 -6.05
N ILE A 86 6.10 -15.46 -5.86
CA ILE A 86 5.81 -14.53 -4.75
C ILE A 86 6.06 -15.16 -3.39
N LEU A 87 5.82 -16.48 -3.26
CA LEU A 87 6.11 -17.20 -2.01
C LEU A 87 7.60 -17.20 -1.64
N TYR A 88 8.49 -16.92 -2.60
CA TYR A 88 9.94 -16.87 -2.39
C TYR A 88 10.46 -15.42 -2.40
N GLY A 89 9.57 -14.44 -2.37
CA GLY A 89 9.93 -13.02 -2.31
C GLY A 89 10.17 -12.36 -3.67
N ASP A 90 9.89 -13.03 -4.78
CA ASP A 90 9.91 -12.41 -6.10
C ASP A 90 8.53 -11.80 -6.41
N PHE A 91 8.40 -10.48 -6.20
CA PHE A 91 7.21 -9.69 -6.50
C PHE A 91 7.19 -9.15 -7.94
N GLY A 92 8.20 -9.47 -8.74
CA GLY A 92 8.36 -8.97 -10.10
C GLY A 92 8.84 -7.52 -10.18
N TYR A 93 8.61 -6.93 -11.36
CA TYR A 93 9.14 -5.63 -11.74
C TYR A 93 8.02 -4.62 -12.04
N SER A 94 8.13 -3.42 -11.46
CA SER A 94 7.18 -2.34 -11.78
C SER A 94 7.62 -1.61 -13.03
N ARG A 95 6.78 -1.63 -14.08
CA ARG A 95 7.02 -0.85 -15.29
C ARG A 95 6.90 0.65 -15.04
N THR A 96 5.93 1.06 -14.23
CA THR A 96 5.67 2.48 -13.92
C THR A 96 6.80 3.10 -13.12
N ALA A 97 7.31 2.39 -12.10
CA ALA A 97 8.39 2.89 -11.26
C ALA A 97 9.79 2.51 -11.79
N SER A 98 9.87 1.66 -12.81
CA SER A 98 11.14 1.21 -13.39
C SER A 98 12.11 0.58 -12.38
N GLN A 99 11.59 -0.19 -11.42
CA GLN A 99 12.37 -0.89 -10.40
C GLN A 99 11.64 -2.13 -9.86
N PRO A 100 12.33 -3.06 -9.18
CA PRO A 100 11.70 -4.22 -8.56
C PRO A 100 10.60 -3.82 -7.57
N VAL A 101 9.49 -4.55 -7.57
CA VAL A 101 8.33 -4.23 -6.71
C VAL A 101 8.70 -4.30 -5.24
N VAL A 102 9.55 -5.25 -4.85
CA VAL A 102 9.96 -5.43 -3.46
C VAL A 102 10.69 -4.19 -2.91
N ASP A 103 11.46 -3.50 -3.75
CA ASP A 103 12.21 -2.30 -3.34
C ASP A 103 11.27 -1.12 -3.16
N ILE A 104 10.28 -0.96 -4.04
CA ILE A 104 9.21 0.04 -3.90
C ILE A 104 8.45 -0.17 -2.58
N VAL A 105 8.09 -1.42 -2.29
CA VAL A 105 7.36 -1.75 -1.07
C VAL A 105 8.24 -1.45 0.15
N LYS A 106 9.50 -1.85 0.16
CA LYS A 106 10.43 -1.53 1.27
C LYS A 106 10.62 -0.04 1.49
N GLU A 107 10.70 0.75 0.42
CA GLU A 107 10.86 2.20 0.49
C GLU A 107 9.58 2.90 1.03
N ARG A 108 8.39 2.43 0.62
CA ARG A 108 7.13 3.11 0.92
C ARG A 108 6.40 2.58 2.15
N PHE A 109 6.57 1.29 2.49
CA PHE A 109 5.86 0.63 3.58
C PHE A 109 6.09 1.30 4.94
N PRO A 110 7.32 1.69 5.32
CA PRO A 110 7.55 2.41 6.57
C PRO A 110 6.72 3.68 6.67
N ASN A 111 6.64 4.47 5.59
CA ASN A 111 5.85 5.70 5.57
C ASN A 111 4.36 5.44 5.83
N THR A 112 3.80 4.36 5.26
CA THR A 112 2.40 3.97 5.51
C THR A 112 2.17 3.59 6.97
N VAL A 113 3.10 2.84 7.58
CA VAL A 113 3.01 2.44 8.99
C VAL A 113 3.08 3.65 9.90
N ASP A 114 4.02 4.56 9.65
CA ASP A 114 4.21 5.78 10.42
C ASP A 114 2.96 6.67 10.40
N LEU A 115 2.40 6.89 9.21
CA LEU A 115 1.14 7.62 9.03
C LEU A 115 -0.04 6.95 9.75
N ALA A 116 -0.14 5.62 9.68
CA ALA A 116 -1.20 4.88 10.36
C ALA A 116 -1.10 5.02 11.88
N LEU A 117 0.10 4.94 12.46
CA LEU A 117 0.33 5.13 13.89
C LEU A 117 -0.11 6.51 14.37
N TRP A 118 0.27 7.57 13.64
CA TRP A 118 -0.14 8.94 13.96
C TRP A 118 -1.63 9.20 13.77
N THR A 119 -2.29 8.50 12.84
CA THR A 119 -3.73 8.64 12.59
C THR A 119 -4.57 8.02 13.72
N ILE A 120 -4.11 6.93 14.34
CA ILE A 120 -4.85 6.21 15.39
C ILE A 120 -5.19 7.12 16.57
N TYR A 121 -4.25 7.99 16.99
CA TYR A 121 -4.43 8.83 18.17
C TYR A 121 -5.61 9.82 18.06
N PRO A 122 -5.67 10.74 17.07
CA PRO A 122 -6.82 11.63 16.90
C PRO A 122 -8.09 10.84 16.55
N MET A 123 -7.99 9.75 15.78
CA MET A 123 -9.14 8.93 15.41
C MET A 123 -9.83 8.33 16.63
N LEU A 124 -9.08 7.67 17.52
CA LEU A 124 -9.65 7.05 18.72
C LEU A 124 -10.08 8.09 19.74
N SER A 125 -9.25 9.11 20.01
CA SER A 125 -9.57 10.13 21.01
C SER A 125 -10.85 10.89 20.64
N VAL A 126 -10.92 11.46 19.44
CA VAL A 126 -12.07 12.24 18.98
C VAL A 126 -13.27 11.34 18.70
N GLY A 127 -13.06 10.18 18.07
CA GLY A 127 -14.13 9.24 17.73
C GLY A 127 -14.85 8.68 18.96
N ILE A 128 -14.09 8.23 19.96
CA ILE A 128 -14.67 7.73 21.22
C ILE A 128 -15.34 8.88 21.97
N TRP A 129 -14.70 10.05 22.05
CA TRP A 129 -15.27 11.21 22.75
C TRP A 129 -16.61 11.67 22.14
N LEU A 130 -16.67 11.85 20.82
CA LEU A 130 -17.90 12.21 20.12
C LEU A 130 -18.96 11.11 20.24
N GLY A 131 -18.56 9.84 20.10
CA GLY A 131 -19.47 8.70 20.23
C GLY A 131 -20.13 8.62 21.62
N VAL A 132 -19.34 8.78 22.69
CA VAL A 132 -19.85 8.81 24.06
C VAL A 132 -20.75 10.02 24.28
N LYS A 133 -20.35 11.22 23.82
CA LYS A 133 -21.17 12.43 23.96
C LYS A 133 -22.50 12.34 23.22
N ALA A 134 -22.51 11.77 22.03
CA ALA A 134 -23.73 11.53 21.26
C ALA A 134 -24.64 10.51 21.97
N ALA A 135 -24.09 9.41 22.47
CA ALA A 135 -24.86 8.37 23.17
C ALA A 135 -25.53 8.88 24.46
N VAL A 136 -24.80 9.66 25.28
CA VAL A 136 -25.35 10.24 26.52
C VAL A 136 -26.38 11.34 26.24
N ASN A 137 -26.29 12.00 25.09
CA ASN A 137 -27.20 13.07 24.67
C ASN A 137 -28.13 12.62 23.55
N GLN A 138 -28.56 11.36 23.58
CA GLN A 138 -29.45 10.78 22.58
C GLN A 138 -30.65 11.69 22.28
N ASN A 139 -30.91 11.92 20.99
CA ASN A 139 -31.96 12.79 20.46
C ASN A 139 -31.88 14.27 20.85
N LYS A 140 -30.79 14.72 21.49
CA LYS A 140 -30.52 16.13 21.74
C LYS A 140 -29.65 16.72 20.64
N PHE A 141 -29.48 18.04 20.67
CA PHE A 141 -28.68 18.79 19.71
C PHE A 141 -27.25 18.22 19.52
N VAL A 142 -26.60 17.76 20.60
CA VAL A 142 -25.24 17.20 20.54
C VAL A 142 -25.18 15.89 19.73
N ASP A 143 -26.14 14.98 19.90
CA ASP A 143 -26.26 13.75 19.10
C ASP A 143 -26.52 14.11 17.63
N GLN A 144 -27.49 15.00 17.36
CA GLN A 144 -27.80 15.41 15.99
C GLN A 144 -26.59 16.08 15.31
N ALA A 145 -25.87 16.97 15.98
CA ALA A 145 -24.67 17.61 15.45
C ALA A 145 -23.55 16.59 15.19
N ALA A 146 -23.29 15.67 16.11
CA ALA A 146 -22.29 14.61 15.94
C ALA A 146 -22.65 13.68 14.76
N ARG A 147 -23.95 13.39 14.58
CA ARG A 147 -24.45 12.58 13.46
C ARG A 147 -24.29 13.29 12.12
N VAL A 148 -24.63 14.57 12.04
CA VAL A 148 -24.42 15.39 10.83
C VAL A 148 -22.92 15.45 10.50
N TYR A 149 -22.07 15.72 11.49
CA TYR A 149 -20.62 15.73 11.31
C TYR A 149 -20.10 14.38 10.77
N SER A 150 -20.57 13.27 11.35
CA SER A 150 -20.20 11.92 10.90
C SER A 150 -20.66 11.65 9.46
N ILE A 151 -21.89 12.04 9.10
CA ILE A 151 -22.41 11.91 7.74
C ILE A 151 -21.54 12.70 6.78
N ILE A 152 -21.27 13.99 7.05
CA ILE A 152 -20.42 14.82 6.20
C ILE A 152 -19.04 14.16 6.03
N GLY A 153 -18.39 13.75 7.12
CA GLY A 153 -17.07 13.13 7.07
C GLY A 153 -17.03 11.82 6.26
N THR A 154 -18.07 11.00 6.36
CA THR A 154 -18.15 9.72 5.62
C THR A 154 -18.59 9.87 4.17
N SER A 155 -19.38 10.89 3.85
CA SER A 155 -19.90 11.15 2.50
C SER A 155 -18.94 11.98 1.65
N PHE A 156 -18.02 12.72 2.27
CA PHE A 156 -17.07 13.55 1.52
C PHE A 156 -15.99 12.68 0.88
N PRO A 157 -15.70 12.85 -0.43
CA PRO A 157 -14.59 12.12 -1.06
C PRO A 157 -13.27 12.46 -0.36
N THR A 158 -12.57 11.43 0.10
CA THR A 158 -11.32 11.57 0.87
C THR A 158 -10.25 12.37 0.14
N PHE A 159 -10.14 12.22 -1.19
CA PHE A 159 -9.20 12.99 -1.99
C PHE A 159 -9.53 14.49 -2.02
N VAL A 160 -10.82 14.86 -2.14
CA VAL A 160 -11.26 16.26 -2.14
C VAL A 160 -11.02 16.87 -0.77
N PHE A 161 -11.37 16.13 0.30
CA PHE A 161 -11.09 16.55 1.67
C PHE A 161 -9.60 16.80 1.87
N GLY A 162 -8.74 15.87 1.43
CA GLY A 162 -7.29 16.02 1.50
C GLY A 162 -6.80 17.28 0.79
N LEU A 163 -7.28 17.55 -0.43
CA LEU A 163 -6.93 18.76 -1.18
C LEU A 163 -7.41 20.05 -0.49
N LEU A 164 -8.63 20.06 0.07
CA LEU A 164 -9.15 21.21 0.81
C LEU A 164 -8.34 21.47 2.08
N ILE A 165 -7.99 20.43 2.82
CA ILE A 165 -7.16 20.55 4.03
C ILE A 165 -5.76 21.06 3.67
N LEU A 166 -5.15 20.58 2.57
CA LEU A 166 -3.89 21.13 2.06
C LEU A 166 -4.03 22.61 1.68
N MET A 167 -5.09 22.99 0.97
CA MET A 167 -5.32 24.39 0.60
C MET A 167 -5.49 25.30 1.83
N LEU A 168 -6.27 24.87 2.82
CA LEU A 168 -6.57 25.67 4.00
C LEU A 168 -5.39 25.72 4.98
N LEU A 169 -4.82 24.57 5.31
CA LEU A 169 -3.82 24.48 6.37
C LEU A 169 -2.39 24.67 5.87
N TYR A 170 -2.06 24.23 4.65
CA TYR A 170 -0.75 24.50 4.06
C TYR A 170 -0.75 25.82 3.29
N ALA A 171 -1.55 25.95 2.22
CA ALA A 171 -1.40 27.08 1.29
C ALA A 171 -1.86 28.42 1.86
N LYS A 172 -2.94 28.45 2.65
CA LYS A 172 -3.49 29.69 3.23
C LYS A 172 -2.94 29.97 4.64
N ALA A 173 -3.01 29.00 5.54
CA ALA A 173 -2.64 29.20 6.95
C ALA A 173 -1.15 28.98 7.23
N GLY A 174 -0.43 28.21 6.40
CA GLY A 174 0.97 27.89 6.62
C GLY A 174 1.26 27.05 7.87
N TRP A 175 0.26 26.34 8.40
CA TRP A 175 0.37 25.54 9.63
C TRP A 175 1.14 24.23 9.41
N PHE A 176 1.01 23.64 8.23
CA PHE A 176 1.65 22.38 7.90
C PHE A 176 2.35 22.45 6.55
N MET A 177 3.29 21.53 6.33
CA MET A 177 4.01 21.35 5.07
C MET A 177 3.26 20.36 4.17
N PRO A 178 3.47 20.40 2.84
CA PRO A 178 2.77 19.52 1.91
C PRO A 178 3.35 18.09 1.92
N GLY A 179 4.54 17.91 2.48
CA GLY A 179 5.25 16.63 2.57
C GLY A 179 5.45 16.17 4.00
N LYS A 180 5.94 14.93 4.14
CA LYS A 180 6.19 14.29 5.45
C LYS A 180 7.30 14.98 6.25
N MET A 181 8.31 15.52 5.57
CA MET A 181 9.49 16.12 6.20
C MET A 181 9.58 17.61 5.88
N SER A 182 10.03 18.39 6.86
CA SER A 182 10.44 19.76 6.62
C SER A 182 11.72 19.83 5.79
N ASP A 183 11.96 20.98 5.15
CA ASP A 183 13.20 21.20 4.39
C ASP A 183 14.45 21.05 5.30
N TRP A 184 14.34 21.52 6.54
CA TRP A 184 15.39 21.34 7.54
C TRP A 184 15.57 19.87 7.93
N PHE A 185 14.48 19.14 8.17
CA PHE A 185 14.58 17.73 8.55
C PHE A 185 15.10 16.87 7.40
N SER A 186 14.69 17.18 6.17
CA SER A 186 15.23 16.55 4.97
C SER A 186 16.74 16.74 4.90
N LYS A 187 17.26 17.95 5.16
CA LYS A 187 18.70 18.22 5.23
C LYS A 187 19.41 17.41 6.32
N LEU A 188 18.79 17.25 7.49
CA LEU A 188 19.34 16.44 8.60
C LEU A 188 19.45 14.95 8.23
N VAL A 189 18.45 14.42 7.52
CA VAL A 189 18.48 13.04 7.03
C VAL A 189 19.56 12.89 5.95
N PHE A 190 19.65 13.84 5.01
CA PHE A 190 20.64 13.80 3.94
C PHE A 190 22.08 14.09 4.41
N SER A 191 22.26 14.81 5.51
CA SER A 191 23.59 15.05 6.11
C SER A 191 24.16 13.81 6.82
N GLY A 192 23.33 12.78 7.06
CA GLY A 192 23.73 11.57 7.77
C GLY A 192 23.79 11.72 9.29
N GLU A 193 23.36 12.88 9.84
CA GLU A 193 23.29 13.12 11.28
C GLU A 193 22.19 12.31 11.97
N LEU A 194 21.12 11.96 11.25
CA LEU A 194 20.09 11.05 11.73
C LEU A 194 20.32 9.64 11.15
N LYS A 195 20.63 8.68 12.02
CA LYS A 195 20.79 7.28 11.58
C LYS A 195 19.43 6.63 11.38
N GLN A 196 19.15 6.18 10.16
CA GLN A 196 17.92 5.46 9.82
C GLN A 196 18.09 3.96 10.11
N TYR A 197 17.42 3.46 11.15
CA TYR A 197 17.46 2.04 11.53
C TYR A 197 16.29 1.28 10.90
N THR A 198 15.12 1.90 10.88
CA THR A 198 13.84 1.28 10.50
C THR A 198 13.17 1.97 9.32
N HIS A 199 13.67 3.15 8.93
CA HIS A 199 13.04 4.07 7.98
C HIS A 199 11.66 4.60 8.43
N LEU A 200 11.28 4.33 9.70
CA LEU A 200 10.14 4.94 10.36
C LEU A 200 10.65 6.20 11.06
N LEU A 201 10.32 7.38 10.54
CA LEU A 201 10.91 8.64 11.01
C LEU A 201 10.67 8.84 12.51
N SER A 202 9.45 8.55 12.98
CA SER A 202 9.11 8.65 14.40
C SER A 202 9.94 7.70 15.28
N ILE A 203 10.18 6.47 14.83
CA ILE A 203 10.96 5.49 15.60
C ILE A 203 12.45 5.81 15.53
N ASP A 204 12.94 6.15 14.34
CA ASP A 204 14.33 6.53 14.14
C ASP A 204 14.67 7.81 14.92
N ALA A 205 13.76 8.79 15.01
CA ALA A 205 13.91 9.96 15.86
C ALA A 205 14.05 9.60 17.35
N LEU A 206 13.20 8.71 17.86
CA LEU A 206 13.29 8.17 19.22
C LEU A 206 14.62 7.44 19.47
N LEU A 207 15.04 6.60 18.53
CA LEU A 207 16.29 5.83 18.64
C LEU A 207 17.53 6.72 18.58
N ASN A 208 17.45 7.86 17.90
CA ASN A 208 18.51 8.87 17.90
C ASN A 208 18.40 9.85 19.08
N LEU A 209 17.41 9.69 19.98
CA LEU A 209 17.12 10.63 21.09
C LEU A 209 16.83 12.07 20.62
N ARG A 210 16.33 12.22 19.39
CA ARG A 210 16.05 13.50 18.71
C ARG A 210 14.55 13.79 18.74
N PHE A 211 14.04 14.29 19.87
CA PHE A 211 12.62 14.65 20.04
C PHE A 211 12.22 15.95 19.33
N ASP A 212 13.20 16.69 18.83
CA ASP A 212 13.02 17.86 17.97
C ASP A 212 12.58 17.49 16.54
N VAL A 213 12.55 16.19 16.24
CA VAL A 213 12.41 15.65 14.89
C VAL A 213 11.21 14.71 14.81
N PHE A 214 10.01 15.26 14.97
CA PHE A 214 8.74 14.56 14.82
C PHE A 214 7.81 15.26 13.83
#